data_AF-E6ZXD9-F1
#
_entry.id   AF-E6ZXD9-F1
#
_cell.length_a   1.000
_cell.length_b   1.000
_cell.length_c   1.000
_cell.angle_alpha   90.00
_cell.angle_beta   90.00
_cell.angle_gamma   90.00
#
_symmetry.space_group_name_H-M   'P 1'
#
loop_
_entity.id
_entity.type
_entity.pdbx_description
1 polymer ?
#
loop_
_entity_poly.entity_id
_entity_poly.type
_entity_poly.pdbx_seq_one_letter_code
_entity_poly.pdbx_strand_id
1 'polypeptide(L)'
;MARGRGGRQSNGSAVSDGPDPTPSTSTAAPVDEASANGNGHAVETSSIAGPSKDTFTYHAVDLASTDALPYFDRDLELQPGLRSRVDALIAAEQASMTPIDPSTSTRLPPPYEPFSSRPDLLAELERVASGQPSAHTLDTQRYTLPSPPGGPDAPLPDWQAAVDSAHAQLGHMDVRLKNIELLKRFGSNAWRLSNFQQEQDIRMLTEAVEAVRAETNEVNRLRQKEQTEVGAKLALLEKRWTELISRGLQLEVANVTTSEEVERLQSKKRKLEAQLSQLE
;
A
#
# COMPACT_ATOMS: atom_id res chain seq x y z
N MET A 1 -45.94 -18.70 -30.40
CA MET A 1 -46.64 -18.32 -31.65
C MET A 1 -45.92 -17.15 -32.28
N ALA A 2 -45.56 -17.31 -33.54
CA ALA A 2 -44.95 -16.29 -34.38
C ALA A 2 -45.95 -15.20 -34.80
N ARG A 3 -45.42 -13.99 -35.07
CA ARG A 3 -45.84 -12.95 -36.03
C ARG A 3 -45.10 -11.66 -35.62
N GLY A 4 -44.36 -10.94 -36.45
CA GLY A 4 -44.26 -10.94 -37.90
C GLY A 4 -44.16 -9.47 -38.36
N ARG A 5 -42.99 -9.11 -38.89
CA ARG A 5 -42.70 -8.11 -39.96
C ARG A 5 -43.61 -6.88 -40.13
N GLY A 6 -42.96 -5.72 -40.25
CA GLY A 6 -43.47 -4.58 -41.01
C GLY A 6 -42.42 -3.49 -41.17
N GLY A 7 -41.59 -3.58 -42.22
CA GLY A 7 -40.71 -2.48 -42.64
C GLY A 7 -41.41 -1.52 -43.58
N ARG A 8 -40.94 -0.27 -43.66
CA ARG A 8 -40.97 0.53 -44.89
C ARG A 8 -39.96 1.66 -44.84
N GLN A 9 -39.18 1.74 -45.91
CA GLN A 9 -38.22 2.79 -46.23
C GLN A 9 -38.89 3.95 -47.00
N SER A 10 -38.17 5.08 -47.05
CA SER A 10 -37.84 5.91 -48.23
C SER A 10 -38.44 7.31 -48.36
N ASN A 11 -37.55 8.18 -48.85
CA ASN A 11 -37.67 9.52 -49.46
C ASN A 11 -37.77 10.70 -48.48
N GLY A 12 -36.98 11.76 -48.60
CA GLY A 12 -36.05 12.19 -49.64
C GLY A 12 -35.66 13.65 -49.38
N SER A 13 -34.45 14.01 -49.78
CA SER A 13 -33.68 15.21 -49.45
C SER A 13 -34.23 16.54 -49.99
N ALA A 14 -33.90 17.65 -49.31
CA ALA A 14 -33.61 18.93 -49.93
C ALA A 14 -32.50 19.64 -49.15
N VAL A 15 -31.41 19.94 -49.87
CA VAL A 15 -30.15 20.57 -49.45
C VAL A 15 -30.14 22.04 -49.87
N SER A 16 -29.50 22.88 -49.07
CA SER A 16 -28.76 24.08 -49.49
C SER A 16 -27.67 24.33 -48.43
N ASP A 17 -26.42 23.90 -48.64
CA ASP A 17 -25.29 24.63 -49.29
C ASP A 17 -25.16 26.09 -48.82
N GLY A 18 -24.07 26.57 -48.23
CA GLY A 18 -22.70 26.12 -47.92
C GLY A 18 -22.00 27.30 -47.17
N PRO A 19 -20.66 27.46 -47.09
CA PRO A 19 -19.54 26.56 -47.40
C PRO A 19 -18.48 26.42 -46.26
N ASP A 20 -17.95 25.21 -46.07
CA ASP A 20 -16.53 24.77 -46.15
C ASP A 20 -15.34 25.74 -45.88
N PRO A 21 -14.07 25.25 -45.77
CA PRO A 21 -13.57 23.96 -45.26
C PRO A 21 -12.24 24.09 -44.44
N THR A 22 -11.81 23.03 -43.77
CA THR A 22 -10.57 22.28 -44.09
C THR A 22 -10.22 21.30 -42.96
N PRO A 23 -10.05 20.02 -43.29
CA PRO A 23 -9.41 19.02 -42.44
C PRO A 23 -7.90 18.98 -42.72
N SER A 24 -7.11 18.47 -41.78
CA SER A 24 -5.72 18.08 -42.07
C SER A 24 -5.44 16.72 -41.46
N THR A 25 -5.41 15.74 -42.36
CA THR A 25 -4.75 14.44 -42.27
C THR A 25 -3.27 14.62 -42.63
N SER A 26 -2.48 13.57 -42.33
CA SER A 26 -1.11 13.26 -42.75
C SER A 26 -0.02 13.79 -41.79
N THR A 27 1.03 13.03 -41.45
CA THR A 27 1.78 12.10 -42.30
C THR A 27 2.57 11.08 -41.46
N ALA A 28 2.63 9.85 -41.96
CA ALA A 28 3.54 8.81 -41.51
C ALA A 28 4.81 8.77 -42.40
N ALA A 29 5.93 8.39 -41.77
CA ALA A 29 7.22 7.91 -42.34
C ALA A 29 8.17 9.00 -42.93
N PRO A 30 9.51 8.83 -42.80
CA PRO A 30 10.23 7.65 -43.32
C PRO A 30 11.16 6.94 -42.33
N VAL A 31 11.45 5.70 -42.72
CA VAL A 31 12.44 4.76 -42.20
C VAL A 31 13.78 5.09 -42.85
N ASP A 32 14.88 5.09 -42.10
CA ASP A 32 16.24 4.96 -42.65
C ASP A 32 17.02 3.95 -41.79
N GLU A 33 17.49 2.88 -42.44
CA GLU A 33 18.41 1.88 -41.91
C GLU A 33 19.86 2.35 -42.11
N ALA A 34 20.72 2.26 -41.08
CA ALA A 34 22.11 1.78 -41.18
C ALA A 34 22.83 1.69 -39.83
N SER A 35 23.01 0.44 -39.37
CA SER A 35 24.24 -0.19 -38.82
C SER A 35 25.04 0.39 -37.63
N ALA A 36 25.08 -0.41 -36.55
CA ALA A 36 26.28 -0.97 -35.88
C ALA A 36 26.55 -0.63 -34.38
N ASN A 37 26.49 -1.72 -33.58
CA ASN A 37 27.23 -2.05 -32.34
C ASN A 37 27.03 -1.27 -31.03
N GLY A 38 26.60 -2.02 -29.98
CA GLY A 38 26.91 -1.69 -28.59
C GLY A 38 25.98 -2.33 -27.55
N ASN A 39 26.48 -3.36 -26.86
CA ASN A 39 25.83 -4.07 -25.74
C ASN A 39 25.32 -3.16 -24.61
N GLY A 40 24.16 -3.49 -24.05
CA GLY A 40 23.73 -3.03 -22.73
C GLY A 40 22.23 -3.21 -22.47
N HIS A 41 21.85 -4.34 -21.88
CA HIS A 41 20.49 -4.63 -21.43
C HIS A 41 20.06 -3.62 -20.33
N ALA A 42 19.15 -2.71 -20.66
CA ALA A 42 18.33 -2.00 -19.69
C ALA A 42 16.87 -2.28 -20.06
N VAL A 43 16.20 -3.12 -19.26
CA VAL A 43 14.76 -3.34 -19.38
C VAL A 43 14.09 -2.12 -18.76
N GLU A 44 13.74 -1.15 -19.61
CA GLU A 44 12.82 -0.07 -19.23
C GLU A 44 11.43 -0.69 -18.99
N THR A 45 11.06 -0.84 -17.73
CA THR A 45 9.68 -1.13 -17.34
C THR A 45 8.86 0.14 -17.56
N SER A 46 8.21 0.24 -18.71
CA SER A 46 7.20 1.28 -18.97
C SER A 46 6.08 1.15 -17.94
N SER A 47 6.00 2.09 -17.00
CA SER A 47 4.92 2.17 -16.04
C SER A 47 3.62 2.55 -16.76
N ILE A 48 2.64 1.64 -16.71
CA ILE A 48 1.29 1.89 -17.19
C ILE A 48 0.64 2.87 -16.20
N ALA A 49 0.60 4.14 -16.58
CA ALA A 49 -0.07 5.19 -15.83
C ALA A 49 -1.59 5.04 -15.93
N GLY A 50 -2.20 4.40 -14.92
CA GLY A 50 -3.64 4.52 -14.66
C GLY A 50 -3.97 5.86 -13.99
N PRO A 51 -5.21 6.39 -14.12
CA PRO A 51 -5.59 7.66 -13.52
C PRO A 51 -5.94 7.48 -12.04
N SER A 52 -4.95 7.14 -11.20
CA SER A 52 -5.00 7.38 -9.75
C SER A 52 -4.07 8.54 -9.46
N LYS A 53 -4.62 9.68 -9.03
CA LYS A 53 -3.80 10.75 -8.43
C LYS A 53 -3.37 10.25 -7.05
N ASP A 54 -2.35 9.42 -7.02
CA ASP A 54 -1.63 9.11 -5.78
C ASP A 54 -0.93 10.39 -5.32
N THR A 55 -1.51 11.05 -4.31
CA THR A 55 -0.96 12.27 -3.69
C THR A 55 0.31 11.99 -2.87
N PHE A 56 0.70 10.74 -2.73
CA PHE A 56 1.90 10.33 -2.02
C PHE A 56 3.05 10.21 -3.02
N THR A 57 3.97 11.18 -2.95
CA THR A 57 5.23 11.08 -3.68
C THR A 57 6.06 10.00 -3.00
N TYR A 58 6.01 8.78 -3.52
CA TYR A 58 6.86 7.71 -3.03
C TYR A 58 8.30 8.00 -3.42
N HIS A 59 9.13 8.36 -2.45
CA HIS A 59 10.57 8.39 -2.67
C HIS A 59 11.04 6.94 -2.75
N ALA A 60 11.45 6.51 -3.94
CA ALA A 60 12.05 5.20 -4.13
C ALA A 60 13.36 5.15 -3.32
N VAL A 61 13.30 4.49 -2.17
CA VAL A 61 14.51 4.14 -1.42
C VAL A 61 15.02 2.85 -2.06
N ASP A 62 16.18 2.93 -2.71
CA ASP A 62 16.87 1.77 -3.24
C ASP A 62 17.56 1.07 -2.07
N LEU A 63 16.87 0.13 -1.42
CA LEU A 63 17.46 -0.70 -0.39
C LEU A 63 18.31 -1.78 -1.05
N ALA A 64 19.50 -2.04 -0.50
CA ALA A 64 20.28 -3.20 -0.88
C ALA A 64 19.42 -4.47 -0.79
N SER A 65 19.52 -5.33 -1.80
CA SER A 65 18.77 -6.60 -1.83
C SER A 65 19.17 -7.46 -0.62
N THR A 66 18.32 -7.45 0.41
CA THR A 66 18.49 -8.30 1.58
C THR A 66 18.01 -9.70 1.21
N ASP A 67 18.95 -10.65 1.11
CA ASP A 67 18.64 -12.05 0.81
C ASP A 67 18.18 -12.77 2.09
N ALA A 68 16.86 -12.80 2.30
CA ALA A 68 16.23 -13.58 3.36
C ALA A 68 15.08 -14.38 2.76
N LEU A 69 14.89 -15.63 3.22
CA LEU A 69 13.90 -16.57 2.65
C LEU A 69 12.76 -16.88 3.64
N PRO A 70 11.80 -15.96 3.90
CA PRO A 70 10.71 -16.17 4.86
C PRO A 70 9.90 -17.47 4.71
N TYR A 71 9.69 -17.96 3.48
CA TYR A 71 8.92 -19.19 3.25
C TYR A 71 9.73 -20.48 3.51
N PHE A 72 11.06 -20.40 3.59
CA PHE A 72 11.96 -21.53 3.84
C PHE A 72 12.56 -21.49 5.25
N ASP A 73 13.01 -20.32 5.70
CA ASP A 73 13.67 -20.10 6.98
C ASP A 73 12.65 -20.05 8.12
N ARG A 74 12.40 -21.20 8.75
CA ARG A 74 11.44 -21.31 9.86
C ARG A 74 12.11 -21.27 11.24
N ASP A 75 13.41 -21.03 11.32
CA ASP A 75 14.19 -21.11 12.57
C ASP A 75 13.68 -20.15 13.65
N LEU A 76 13.20 -18.97 13.26
CA LEU A 76 12.57 -18.02 14.17
C LEU A 76 11.26 -18.53 14.80
N GLU A 77 10.59 -19.50 14.17
CA GLU A 77 9.39 -20.18 14.69
C GLU A 77 9.76 -21.45 15.48
N LEU A 78 10.72 -22.23 14.98
CA LEU A 78 11.11 -23.51 15.59
C LEU A 78 11.92 -23.33 16.87
N GLN A 79 12.78 -22.31 16.95
CA GLN A 79 13.64 -22.09 18.10
C GLN A 79 13.01 -21.08 19.08
N PRO A 80 12.56 -21.54 20.27
CA PRO A 80 12.02 -20.63 21.28
C PRO A 80 13.10 -19.66 21.77
N GLY A 81 12.77 -18.37 21.86
CA GLY A 81 13.67 -17.32 22.36
C GLY A 81 14.66 -16.75 21.33
N LEU A 82 14.71 -17.28 20.10
CA LEU A 82 15.57 -16.72 19.05
C LEU A 82 15.12 -15.30 18.66
N ARG A 83 13.79 -15.09 18.50
CA ARG A 83 13.21 -13.77 18.22
C ARG A 83 13.61 -12.73 19.27
N SER A 84 13.42 -13.03 20.56
CA SER A 84 13.77 -12.10 21.63
C SER A 84 15.26 -11.78 21.69
N ARG A 85 16.12 -12.74 21.32
CA ARG A 85 17.57 -12.50 21.22
C ARG A 85 17.90 -11.57 20.05
N VAL A 86 17.27 -11.76 18.89
CA VAL A 86 17.44 -10.89 17.73
C VAL A 86 16.95 -9.48 18.04
N ASP A 87 15.77 -9.35 18.66
CA ASP A 87 15.20 -8.06 19.07
C ASP A 87 16.12 -7.32 20.06
N ALA A 88 16.74 -8.03 21.00
CA ALA A 88 17.71 -7.45 21.93
C ALA A 88 18.97 -6.92 21.23
N LEU A 89 19.47 -7.63 20.20
CA LEU A 89 20.61 -7.17 19.38
C LEU A 89 20.22 -5.95 18.55
N ILE A 90 19.03 -5.94 17.95
CA ILE A 90 18.50 -4.78 17.22
C ILE A 90 18.39 -3.58 18.15
N ALA A 91 17.86 -3.76 19.37
CA ALA A 91 17.74 -2.68 20.34
C ALA A 91 19.11 -2.13 20.79
N ALA A 92 20.12 -3.00 20.93
CA ALA A 92 21.49 -2.58 21.24
C ALA A 92 22.10 -1.72 20.11
N GLU A 93 21.89 -2.10 18.85
CA GLU A 93 22.32 -1.29 17.70
C GLU A 93 21.50 -0.01 17.56
N GLN A 94 20.20 -0.04 17.81
CA GLN A 94 19.38 1.18 17.82
C GLN A 94 19.82 2.17 18.90
N ALA A 95 20.31 1.69 20.04
CA ALA A 95 20.87 2.53 21.09
C ALA A 95 22.25 3.12 20.71
N SER A 96 22.99 2.49 19.79
CA SER A 96 24.25 3.02 19.25
C SER A 96 24.02 4.09 18.19
N MET A 97 22.89 4.02 17.47
CA MET A 97 22.50 4.98 16.44
C MET A 97 22.01 6.31 17.03
N THR A 98 22.35 7.41 16.36
CA THR A 98 21.80 8.73 16.69
C THR A 98 20.29 8.75 16.43
N PRO A 99 19.45 9.17 17.40
CA PRO A 99 18.02 9.31 17.19
C PRO A 99 17.73 10.22 15.99
N ILE A 100 16.85 9.77 15.12
CA ILE A 100 16.41 10.55 13.96
C ILE A 100 15.41 11.59 14.46
N ASP A 101 15.78 12.87 14.38
CA ASP A 101 14.85 13.96 14.63
C ASP A 101 13.92 14.12 13.41
N PRO A 102 12.60 13.93 13.55
CA PRO A 102 11.65 14.05 12.44
C PRO A 102 11.62 15.45 11.82
N SER A 103 12.06 16.49 12.54
CA SER A 103 12.09 17.86 12.03
C SER A 103 13.32 18.16 11.14
N THR A 104 14.43 17.44 11.37
CA THR A 104 15.73 17.71 10.72
C THR A 104 16.11 16.60 9.72
N SER A 105 15.44 15.44 9.78
CA SER A 105 15.75 14.29 8.95
C SER A 105 15.30 14.47 7.51
N THR A 106 16.25 14.43 6.57
CA THR A 106 15.97 14.35 5.13
C THR A 106 15.25 13.05 4.73
N ARG A 107 15.23 12.03 5.61
CA ARG A 107 14.62 10.72 5.32
C ARG A 107 13.11 10.70 5.57
N LEU A 108 12.61 11.61 6.40
CA LEU A 108 11.19 11.70 6.72
C LEU A 108 10.59 12.87 5.94
N PRO A 109 9.36 12.73 5.41
CA PRO A 109 8.66 13.89 4.89
C PRO A 109 8.45 14.90 6.01
N PRO A 110 8.44 16.21 5.70
CA PRO A 110 8.19 17.23 6.70
C PRO A 110 6.82 16.97 7.36
N PRO A 111 6.68 17.25 8.67
CA PRO A 111 5.42 17.05 9.36
C PRO A 111 4.30 17.84 8.69
N TYR A 112 3.16 17.19 8.46
CA TYR A 112 2.01 17.85 7.88
C TYR A 112 1.40 18.83 8.88
N GLU A 113 1.36 20.11 8.51
CA GLU A 113 0.72 21.15 9.30
C GLU A 113 -0.74 21.35 8.83
N PRO A 114 -1.74 20.88 9.60
CA PRO A 114 -3.13 21.09 9.24
C PRO A 114 -3.46 22.58 9.29
N PHE A 115 -4.23 23.05 8.31
CA PHE A 115 -4.73 24.44 8.25
C PHE A 115 -3.64 25.52 8.16
N SER A 116 -2.52 25.24 7.47
CA SER A 116 -1.45 26.23 7.23
C SER A 116 -1.93 27.57 6.63
N SER A 117 -3.01 27.55 5.85
CA SER A 117 -3.63 28.74 5.26
C SER A 117 -4.66 29.44 6.17
N ARG A 118 -5.11 28.80 7.26
CA ARG A 118 -6.22 29.26 8.09
C ARG A 118 -5.88 29.15 9.59
N PRO A 119 -5.27 30.20 10.18
CA PRO A 119 -4.89 30.18 11.59
C PRO A 119 -6.10 30.06 12.53
N ASP A 120 -7.28 30.52 12.10
CA ASP A 120 -8.52 30.40 12.89
C ASP A 120 -8.89 28.94 13.14
N LEU A 121 -8.74 28.07 12.13
CA LEU A 121 -9.05 26.65 12.26
C LEU A 121 -8.00 25.90 13.06
N LEU A 122 -6.74 26.34 12.97
CA LEU A 122 -5.65 25.82 13.78
C LEU A 122 -5.91 26.13 15.26
N ALA A 123 -6.27 27.37 15.61
CA ALA A 123 -6.61 27.77 16.97
C ALA A 123 -7.82 26.99 17.53
N GLU A 124 -8.82 26.71 16.70
CA GLU A 124 -9.96 25.86 17.08
C GLU A 124 -9.55 24.41 17.31
N LEU A 125 -8.65 23.87 16.48
CA LEU A 125 -8.11 22.53 16.64
C LEU A 125 -7.28 22.41 17.93
N GLU A 126 -6.44 23.40 18.23
CA GLU A 126 -5.70 23.48 19.50
C GLU A 126 -6.63 23.57 20.70
N ARG A 127 -7.69 24.38 20.61
CA ARG A 127 -8.71 24.48 21.66
C ARG A 127 -9.37 23.12 21.91
N VAL A 128 -9.82 22.45 20.86
CA VAL A 128 -10.44 21.11 20.97
C VAL A 128 -9.45 20.09 21.53
N ALA A 129 -8.19 20.11 21.08
CA ALA A 129 -7.13 19.23 21.59
C ALA A 129 -6.86 19.46 23.08
N SER A 130 -6.95 20.71 23.54
CA SER A 130 -6.84 21.07 24.97
C SER A 130 -8.09 20.75 25.80
N GLY A 131 -9.13 20.17 25.18
CA GLY A 131 -10.38 19.80 25.86
C GLY A 131 -11.23 20.99 26.32
N GLN A 132 -10.92 22.20 25.86
CA GLN A 132 -11.69 23.39 26.21
C GLN A 132 -13.05 23.34 25.50
N PRO A 133 -14.16 23.64 26.22
CA PRO A 133 -15.49 23.65 25.62
C PRO A 133 -15.55 24.69 24.50
N SER A 134 -16.43 24.45 23.52
CA SER A 134 -16.65 25.43 22.44
C SER A 134 -17.09 26.75 23.03
N ALA A 135 -16.44 27.86 22.63
CA ALA A 135 -16.84 29.20 23.07
C ALA A 135 -18.27 29.56 22.62
N HIS A 136 -18.77 28.87 21.60
CA HIS A 136 -20.09 29.09 21.02
C HIS A 136 -20.98 27.93 21.45
N THR A 137 -21.88 28.19 22.40
CA THR A 137 -22.94 27.26 22.73
C THR A 137 -24.01 27.34 21.64
N LEU A 138 -24.50 26.17 21.19
CA LEU A 138 -25.64 26.14 20.29
C LEU A 138 -26.85 26.72 21.03
N ASP A 139 -27.35 27.85 20.54
CA ASP A 139 -28.57 28.47 21.07
C ASP A 139 -29.78 27.61 20.74
N THR A 140 -30.25 26.85 21.73
CA THR A 140 -31.45 26.03 21.64
C THR A 140 -32.73 26.81 21.90
N GLN A 141 -32.63 28.04 22.44
CA GLN A 141 -33.79 28.89 22.75
C GLN A 141 -34.34 29.59 21.52
N ARG A 142 -33.56 29.69 20.44
CA ARG A 142 -34.01 30.21 19.15
C ARG A 142 -35.23 29.47 18.56
N TYR A 143 -35.37 28.18 18.87
CA TYR A 143 -36.46 27.34 18.34
C TYR A 143 -37.61 27.15 19.32
N THR A 144 -37.55 27.77 20.50
CA THR A 144 -38.65 27.78 21.47
C THR A 144 -39.39 29.10 21.38
N LEU A 145 -40.67 29.12 21.74
CA LEU A 145 -41.47 30.34 21.85
C LEU A 145 -41.46 30.79 23.33
N PRO A 146 -40.40 31.46 23.83
CA PRO A 146 -40.40 31.88 25.22
C PRO A 146 -41.44 32.98 25.42
N SER A 147 -42.27 32.83 26.44
CA SER A 147 -43.04 33.95 26.98
C SER A 147 -42.08 35.01 27.52
N PRO A 148 -42.42 36.31 27.44
CA PRO A 148 -41.58 37.35 27.99
C PRO A 148 -41.35 37.14 29.50
N PRO A 149 -40.15 37.46 30.03
CA PRO A 149 -39.73 37.08 31.39
C PRO A 149 -40.59 37.69 32.51
N GLY A 150 -41.25 38.83 32.24
CA GLY A 150 -42.19 39.49 33.17
C GLY A 150 -43.65 39.04 33.04
N GLY A 151 -43.94 38.04 32.21
CA GLY A 151 -45.32 37.63 31.91
C GLY A 151 -46.17 38.80 31.40
N PRO A 152 -47.40 39.02 31.90
CA PRO A 152 -48.28 40.10 31.44
C PRO A 152 -47.74 41.52 31.71
N ASP A 153 -46.88 41.68 32.71
CA ASP A 153 -46.33 42.99 33.13
C ASP A 153 -44.96 43.30 32.52
N ALA A 154 -44.51 42.50 31.54
CA ALA A 154 -43.22 42.70 30.88
C ALA A 154 -43.18 44.03 30.09
N PRO A 155 -42.00 44.67 29.99
CA PRO A 155 -41.85 45.92 29.25
C PRO A 155 -42.10 45.71 27.75
N LEU A 156 -42.60 46.75 27.08
CA LEU A 156 -42.88 46.74 25.63
C LEU A 156 -41.78 46.13 24.73
N PRO A 157 -40.47 46.41 24.93
CA PRO A 157 -39.41 45.79 24.11
C PRO A 157 -39.35 44.26 24.22
N ASP A 158 -39.62 43.69 25.40
CA ASP A 158 -39.59 42.23 25.60
C ASP A 158 -40.76 41.55 24.88
N TRP A 159 -41.92 42.22 24.83
CA TRP A 159 -43.06 41.78 24.04
C TRP A 159 -42.80 41.86 22.53
N GLN A 160 -42.13 42.92 22.06
CA GLN A 160 -41.74 43.05 20.65
C GLN A 160 -40.78 41.93 20.25
N ALA A 161 -39.75 41.66 21.05
CA ALA A 161 -38.81 40.57 20.81
C ALA A 161 -39.50 39.19 20.78
N ALA A 162 -40.47 38.94 21.66
CA ALA A 162 -41.25 37.71 21.66
C ALA A 162 -42.13 37.56 20.40
N VAL A 163 -42.74 38.66 19.94
CA VAL A 163 -43.55 38.68 18.70
C VAL A 163 -42.68 38.47 17.46
N ASP A 164 -41.52 39.13 17.39
CA ASP A 164 -40.58 38.97 16.27
C ASP A 164 -40.05 37.53 16.20
N SER A 165 -39.73 36.92 17.34
CA SER A 165 -39.35 35.50 17.44
C SER A 165 -40.48 34.58 16.97
N ALA A 166 -41.73 34.86 17.38
CA ALA A 166 -42.90 34.09 16.95
C ALA A 166 -43.14 34.21 15.43
N HIS A 167 -42.96 35.41 14.86
CA HIS A 167 -43.07 35.63 13.43
C HIS A 167 -41.99 34.87 12.65
N ALA A 168 -40.73 34.90 13.12
CA ALA A 168 -39.65 34.13 12.54
C ALA A 168 -39.93 32.62 12.57
N GLN A 169 -40.47 32.12 13.68
CA GLN A 169 -40.83 30.71 13.82
C GLN A 169 -41.98 30.30 12.90
N LEU A 170 -43.00 31.14 12.73
CA LEU A 170 -44.07 30.90 11.76
C LEU A 170 -43.49 30.78 10.34
N GLY A 171 -42.58 31.67 9.95
CA GLY A 171 -41.86 31.59 8.68
C GLY A 171 -41.06 30.30 8.53
N HIS A 172 -40.34 29.88 9.57
CA HIS A 172 -39.62 28.59 9.57
C HIS A 172 -40.57 27.40 9.45
N MET A 173 -41.74 27.43 10.09
CA MET A 173 -42.73 26.35 9.98
C MET A 173 -43.34 26.26 8.58
N ASP A 174 -43.60 27.40 7.92
CA ASP A 174 -44.06 27.43 6.53
C ASP A 174 -43.02 26.84 5.57
N VAL A 175 -41.74 27.22 5.72
CA VAL A 175 -40.63 26.62 4.96
C VAL A 175 -40.51 25.12 5.24
N ARG A 176 -40.63 24.71 6.51
CA ARG A 176 -40.59 23.29 6.90
C ARG A 176 -41.72 22.51 6.25
N LEU A 177 -42.93 23.06 6.21
CA LEU A 177 -44.08 22.42 5.56
C LEU A 177 -43.79 22.20 4.07
N LYS A 178 -43.33 23.23 3.35
CA LYS A 178 -42.95 23.15 1.94
C LYS A 178 -41.87 22.08 1.71
N ASN A 179 -40.85 22.04 2.57
CA ASN A 179 -39.78 21.04 2.50
C ASN A 179 -40.30 19.62 2.74
N ILE A 180 -41.23 19.42 3.69
CA ILE A 180 -41.87 18.13 3.96
C ILE A 180 -42.73 17.70 2.77
N GLU A 181 -43.45 18.61 2.13
CA GLU A 181 -44.23 18.31 0.92
C GLU A 181 -43.33 17.86 -0.24
N LEU A 182 -42.20 18.54 -0.45
CA LEU A 182 -41.18 18.13 -1.42
C LEU A 182 -40.60 16.75 -1.06
N LEU A 183 -40.27 16.52 0.20
CA LEU A 183 -39.74 15.24 0.67
C LEU A 183 -40.77 14.12 0.53
N LYS A 184 -42.05 14.38 0.81
CA LYS A 184 -43.13 13.40 0.64
C LYS A 184 -43.30 13.02 -0.83
N ARG A 185 -43.12 13.97 -1.75
CA ARG A 185 -43.25 13.74 -3.19
C ARG A 185 -42.03 13.04 -3.80
N PHE A 186 -40.81 13.43 -3.42
CA PHE A 186 -39.58 13.00 -4.10
C PHE A 186 -38.63 12.17 -3.24
N GLY A 187 -38.77 12.21 -1.91
CA GLY A 187 -37.81 11.62 -0.97
C GLY A 187 -37.66 10.12 -1.12
N SER A 188 -38.74 9.38 -1.31
CA SER A 188 -38.69 7.92 -1.48
C SER A 188 -37.91 7.51 -2.74
N ASN A 189 -38.11 8.20 -3.85
CA ASN A 189 -37.42 7.93 -5.10
C ASN A 189 -35.95 8.38 -5.04
N ALA A 190 -35.66 9.55 -4.45
CA ALA A 190 -34.31 10.04 -4.25
C ALA A 190 -33.48 9.09 -3.37
N TRP A 191 -34.09 8.56 -2.29
CA TRP A 191 -33.42 7.59 -1.42
C TRP A 191 -33.08 6.31 -2.18
N ARG A 192 -34.04 5.74 -2.93
CA ARG A 192 -33.79 4.54 -3.75
C ARG A 192 -32.67 4.75 -4.77
N LEU A 193 -32.60 5.92 -5.40
CA LEU A 193 -31.50 6.23 -6.32
C LEU A 193 -30.16 6.31 -5.59
N SER A 194 -30.12 6.98 -4.43
CA SER A 194 -28.92 7.03 -3.59
C SER A 194 -28.48 5.63 -3.15
N ASN A 195 -29.42 4.74 -2.83
CA ASN A 195 -29.13 3.36 -2.49
C ASN A 195 -28.51 2.60 -3.66
N PHE A 196 -29.11 2.73 -4.84
CA PHE A 196 -28.58 2.11 -6.05
C PHE A 196 -27.16 2.59 -6.36
N GLN A 197 -26.88 3.87 -6.21
CA GLN A 197 -25.53 4.42 -6.36
C GLN A 197 -24.56 3.83 -5.33
N GLN A 198 -24.96 3.81 -4.05
CA GLN A 198 -24.13 3.23 -2.98
C GLN A 198 -23.86 1.74 -3.20
N GLU A 199 -24.85 0.97 -3.65
CA GLU A 199 -24.67 -0.44 -4.01
C GLU A 199 -23.68 -0.61 -5.16
N GLN A 200 -23.72 0.29 -6.14
CA GLN A 200 -22.74 0.29 -7.23
C GLN A 200 -21.34 0.62 -6.74
N ASP A 201 -21.19 1.65 -5.91
CA ASP A 201 -19.90 2.04 -5.35
C ASP A 201 -19.30 0.91 -4.49
N ILE A 202 -20.12 0.22 -3.70
CA ILE A 202 -19.71 -0.95 -2.91
C ILE A 202 -19.21 -2.07 -3.83
N ARG A 203 -19.90 -2.35 -4.94
CA ARG A 203 -19.48 -3.39 -5.91
C ARG A 203 -18.14 -3.02 -6.54
N MET A 204 -17.99 -1.79 -7.03
CA MET A 204 -16.76 -1.31 -7.63
C MET A 204 -15.57 -1.38 -6.66
N LEU A 205 -15.76 -0.97 -5.40
CA LEU A 205 -14.72 -1.07 -4.38
C LEU A 205 -14.39 -2.52 -4.02
N THR A 206 -15.40 -3.40 -3.97
CA THR A 206 -15.20 -4.83 -3.70
C THR A 206 -14.39 -5.48 -4.81
N GLU A 207 -14.73 -5.21 -6.08
CA GLU A 207 -14.00 -5.70 -7.25
C GLU A 207 -12.55 -5.20 -7.26
N ALA A 208 -12.32 -3.92 -6.94
CA ALA A 208 -10.97 -3.36 -6.83
C ALA A 208 -10.15 -4.05 -5.72
N VAL A 209 -10.76 -4.29 -4.56
CA VAL A 209 -10.10 -5.02 -3.45
C VAL A 209 -9.79 -6.46 -3.84
N GLU A 210 -10.71 -7.14 -4.51
CA GLU A 210 -10.50 -8.51 -5.00
C GLU A 210 -9.38 -8.58 -6.04
N ALA A 211 -9.31 -7.62 -6.96
CA ALA A 211 -8.24 -7.53 -7.95
C ALA A 211 -6.86 -7.36 -7.29
N VAL A 212 -6.73 -6.41 -6.34
CA VAL A 212 -5.47 -6.18 -5.61
C VAL A 212 -5.09 -7.40 -4.77
N ARG A 213 -6.07 -8.09 -4.16
CA ARG A 213 -5.82 -9.35 -3.43
C ARG A 213 -5.34 -10.45 -4.36
N ALA A 214 -5.92 -10.59 -5.55
CA ALA A 214 -5.50 -11.58 -6.54
C ALA A 214 -4.06 -11.33 -6.99
N GLU A 215 -3.71 -10.07 -7.29
CA GLU A 215 -2.35 -9.67 -7.64
C GLU A 215 -1.35 -9.96 -6.50
N THR A 216 -1.70 -9.56 -5.27
CA THR A 216 -0.88 -9.84 -4.08
C THR A 216 -0.66 -11.33 -3.86
N ASN A 217 -1.71 -12.14 -4.04
CA ASN A 217 -1.64 -13.59 -3.90
C ASN A 217 -0.77 -14.22 -4.99
N GLU A 218 -0.82 -13.73 -6.23
CA GLU A 218 0.04 -14.20 -7.30
C GLU A 218 1.50 -13.88 -7.02
N VAL A 219 1.81 -12.67 -6.60
CA VAL A 219 3.17 -12.28 -6.18
C VAL A 219 3.67 -13.17 -5.04
N ASN A 220 2.84 -13.40 -4.02
CA ASN A 220 3.20 -14.28 -2.90
C ASN A 220 3.41 -15.74 -3.36
N ARG A 221 2.60 -16.24 -4.30
CA ARG A 221 2.76 -17.58 -4.88
C ARG A 221 4.08 -17.72 -5.63
N LEU A 222 4.41 -16.74 -6.47
CA LEU A 222 5.68 -16.71 -7.20
C LEU A 222 6.87 -16.64 -6.25
N ARG A 223 6.79 -15.76 -5.23
CA ARG A 223 7.81 -15.62 -4.19
C ARG A 223 8.01 -16.93 -3.41
N GLN A 224 6.93 -17.60 -3.01
CA GLN A 224 7.02 -18.89 -2.32
C GLN A 224 7.72 -19.94 -3.18
N LYS A 225 7.35 -20.05 -4.46
CA LYS A 225 7.98 -20.97 -5.40
C LYS A 225 9.49 -20.71 -5.52
N GLU A 226 9.89 -19.47 -5.77
CA GLU A 226 11.30 -19.10 -5.89
C GLU A 226 12.08 -19.40 -4.61
N GLN A 227 11.57 -19.00 -3.44
CA GLN A 227 12.25 -19.20 -2.17
C GLN A 227 12.39 -20.69 -1.81
N THR A 228 11.37 -21.50 -2.10
CA THR A 228 11.45 -22.95 -1.87
C THR A 228 12.42 -23.65 -2.81
N GLU A 229 12.50 -23.22 -4.07
CA GLU A 229 13.50 -23.72 -5.03
C GLU A 229 14.92 -23.34 -4.64
N VAL A 230 15.15 -22.09 -4.21
CA VAL A 230 16.46 -21.62 -3.75
C VAL A 230 16.85 -22.29 -2.44
N GLY A 231 15.93 -22.39 -1.48
CA GLY A 231 16.16 -23.07 -0.21
C GLY A 231 16.54 -24.55 -0.39
N ALA A 232 15.90 -25.25 -1.32
CA ALA A 232 16.28 -26.63 -1.66
C ALA A 232 17.72 -26.72 -2.24
N LYS A 233 18.14 -25.74 -3.05
CA LYS A 233 19.53 -25.67 -3.55
C LYS A 233 20.52 -25.39 -2.42
N LEU A 234 20.19 -24.49 -1.49
CA LEU A 234 21.02 -24.20 -0.32
C LEU A 234 21.21 -25.43 0.57
N ALA A 235 20.13 -26.16 0.87
CA ALA A 235 20.21 -27.41 1.64
C ALA A 235 21.08 -28.47 0.95
N LEU A 236 21.03 -28.56 -0.39
CA LEU A 236 21.91 -29.45 -1.16
C LEU A 236 23.39 -29.01 -1.08
N LEU A 237 23.65 -27.71 -1.18
CA LEU A 237 25.01 -27.16 -1.07
C LEU A 237 25.57 -27.35 0.34
N GLU A 238 24.77 -27.16 1.38
CA GLU A 238 25.14 -27.41 2.77
C GLU A 238 25.48 -28.89 3.00
N LYS A 239 24.65 -29.81 2.49
CA LYS A 239 24.94 -31.25 2.54
C LYS A 239 26.25 -31.58 1.81
N ARG A 240 26.47 -31.03 0.62
CA ARG A 240 27.71 -31.24 -0.13
C ARG A 240 28.92 -30.68 0.62
N TRP A 241 28.76 -29.53 1.26
CA TRP A 241 29.81 -28.89 2.06
C TRP A 241 30.18 -29.74 3.27
N THR A 242 29.20 -30.20 4.04
CA THR A 242 29.44 -31.11 5.18
C THR A 242 30.07 -32.45 4.75
N GLU A 243 29.63 -33.01 3.62
CA GLU A 243 30.25 -34.21 3.04
C GLU A 243 31.71 -33.96 2.63
N LEU A 244 32.01 -32.82 2.01
CA LEU A 244 33.38 -32.46 1.61
C LEU A 244 34.29 -32.28 2.82
N ILE A 245 33.81 -31.63 3.88
CA ILE A 245 34.56 -31.50 5.13
C ILE A 245 34.82 -32.87 5.75
N SER A 246 33.79 -33.71 5.82
CA SER A 246 33.92 -35.07 6.37
C SER A 246 34.91 -35.91 5.57
N ARG A 247 34.86 -35.87 4.23
CA ARG A 247 35.81 -36.56 3.35
C ARG A 247 37.22 -36.00 3.49
N GLY A 248 37.38 -34.68 3.57
CA GLY A 248 38.68 -34.05 3.82
C GLY A 248 39.31 -34.57 5.10
N LEU A 249 38.55 -34.57 6.19
CA LEU A 249 39.01 -35.09 7.48
C LEU A 249 39.34 -36.59 7.41
N GLN A 250 38.52 -37.40 6.73
CA GLN A 250 38.79 -38.82 6.53
C GLN A 250 40.09 -39.07 5.74
N LEU A 251 40.37 -38.26 4.72
CA LEU A 251 41.60 -38.35 3.93
C LEU A 251 42.82 -37.92 4.75
N GLU A 252 42.70 -36.88 5.57
CA GLU A 252 43.78 -36.48 6.48
C GLU A 252 44.11 -37.59 7.48
N VAL A 253 43.09 -38.20 8.09
CA VAL A 253 43.27 -39.35 9.00
C VAL A 253 43.92 -40.52 8.25
N ALA A 254 43.44 -40.88 7.05
CA ALA A 254 44.01 -41.96 6.27
C ALA A 254 45.47 -41.71 5.84
N ASN A 255 45.83 -40.46 5.53
CA ASN A 255 47.22 -40.09 5.23
C ASN A 255 48.12 -40.24 6.45
N VAL A 256 47.64 -39.87 7.64
CA VAL A 256 48.40 -40.06 8.89
C VAL A 256 48.61 -41.55 9.16
N THR A 257 47.56 -42.37 9.11
CA THR A 257 47.68 -43.82 9.38
C THR A 257 48.56 -44.53 8.35
N THR A 258 48.43 -44.19 7.07
CA THR A 258 49.27 -44.80 6.01
C THR A 258 50.73 -44.35 6.13
N SER A 259 51.00 -43.10 6.53
CA SER A 259 52.35 -42.63 6.80
C SER A 259 53.00 -43.38 7.96
N GLU A 260 52.26 -43.61 9.06
CA GLU A 260 52.70 -44.42 10.19
C GLU A 260 52.98 -45.88 9.78
N GLU A 261 52.13 -46.48 8.95
CA GLU A 261 52.33 -47.83 8.42
C GLU A 261 53.58 -47.92 7.53
N VAL A 262 53.80 -46.94 6.65
CA VAL A 262 54.99 -46.86 5.80
C VAL A 262 56.25 -46.73 6.65
N GLU A 263 56.26 -45.87 7.67
CA GLU A 263 57.39 -45.74 8.59
C GLU A 263 57.66 -47.05 9.35
N ARG A 264 56.60 -47.75 9.78
CA ARG A 264 56.70 -49.08 10.41
C ARG A 264 57.27 -50.14 9.47
N LEU A 265 56.90 -50.13 8.19
CA LEU A 265 57.44 -51.07 7.20
C LEU A 265 58.89 -50.73 6.83
N GLN A 266 59.23 -49.45 6.67
CA GLN A 266 60.60 -49.00 6.42
C GLN A 266 61.54 -49.36 7.58
N SER A 267 61.11 -49.18 8.83
CA SER A 267 61.91 -49.58 9.99
C SER A 267 62.10 -51.09 10.08
N LYS A 268 61.09 -51.91 9.73
CA LYS A 268 61.26 -53.38 9.59
C LYS A 268 62.25 -53.75 8.49
N LYS A 269 62.15 -53.12 7.31
CA LYS A 269 63.08 -53.35 6.19
C LYS A 269 64.52 -53.05 6.61
N ARG A 270 64.77 -51.89 7.23
CA ARG A 270 66.11 -51.51 7.75
C ARG A 270 66.65 -52.54 8.75
N LYS A 271 65.81 -53.07 9.64
CA LYS A 271 66.19 -54.12 10.59
C LYS A 271 66.58 -55.42 9.88
N LEU A 272 65.80 -55.85 8.89
CA LEU A 272 66.10 -57.06 8.12
C LEU A 272 67.36 -56.90 7.27
N GLU A 273 67.56 -55.75 6.63
CA GLU A 273 68.80 -55.44 5.89
C GLU A 273 70.02 -55.47 6.80
N ALA A 274 69.91 -54.90 8.01
CA ALA A 274 70.97 -54.98 9.01
C ALA A 274 71.26 -56.44 9.43
N GLN A 275 70.23 -57.26 9.62
CA GLN A 275 70.39 -58.69 9.92
C GLN A 275 71.03 -59.46 8.76
N LEU A 276 70.69 -59.13 7.51
CA LEU A 276 71.26 -59.74 6.32
C LEU A 276 72.75 -59.40 6.20
N SER A 277 73.11 -58.13 6.43
CA SER A 277 74.53 -57.70 6.45
C SER A 277 75.35 -58.28 7.61
N GLN A 278 74.71 -58.85 8.63
CA GLN A 278 75.39 -59.58 9.71
C GLN A 278 75.59 -61.07 9.38
N LEU A 279 74.91 -61.58 8.35
CA LEU A 279 74.98 -62.98 7.92
C LEU A 279 75.90 -63.20 6.70
N GLU A 280 76.23 -62.13 5.97
CA GLU A 280 77.31 -62.08 4.96
C GLU A 280 78.67 -61.80 5.60
#